data_AF-A0A2X0K4D2-F1
#
_entry.id   AF-A0A2X0K4D2-F1
#
_cell.length_a   1.000
_cell.length_b   1.000
_cell.length_c   1.000
_cell.angle_alpha   90.00
_cell.angle_beta   90.00
_cell.angle_gamma   90.00
#
_symmetry.space_group_name_H-M   'P 1'
#
loop_
_entity.id
_entity.type
_entity.pdbx_description
1 polymer ?
#
loop_
_entity_poly.entity_id
_entity_poly.type
_entity_poly.pdbx_seq_one_letter_code
_entity_poly.pdbx_strand_id
1 'polypeptide(L)'
;MTTTGQSQVLEASQQSTKVGAIFSSSSITPGNHHCTASVVDSPAGDLIVTAAHCLSAGQTGAVFVPGYRDGSAPDGVWAISQVVENSAWTGDGDEDDDVAFGVVAAQSGRSLESAVGGGYTLSTSGTTTATVQMTGYPSATDEPITCTGDAAAYSSTQLVIDCTAFTGGTSGTAWIAGYDSDADAGSIIGVIGGYQQGGDTADTSYSIVFGSDTQALYEQAVSQ
;
A
#
# COMPACT_ATOMS: atom_id res chain seq x y z
N MET A 1 1.00 2.85 -23.84
CA MET A 1 -0.30 3.29 -23.33
C MET A 1 -0.97 2.05 -22.77
N THR A 2 -1.07 1.95 -21.45
CA THR A 2 -1.86 0.92 -20.79
C THR A 2 -3.33 1.12 -21.16
N THR A 3 -4.04 0.02 -21.42
CA THR A 3 -5.49 0.05 -21.52
C THR A 3 -6.03 0.15 -20.10
N THR A 4 -6.92 1.11 -19.84
CA THR A 4 -7.58 1.26 -18.54
C THR A 4 -8.17 -0.07 -18.08
N GLY A 5 -7.92 -0.44 -16.82
CA GLY A 5 -8.39 -1.68 -16.19
C GLY A 5 -7.65 -2.96 -16.59
N GLN A 6 -6.64 -2.88 -17.46
CA GLN A 6 -5.77 -4.02 -17.78
C GLN A 6 -4.42 -3.85 -17.10
N SER A 7 -4.10 -4.77 -16.20
CA SER A 7 -2.79 -4.82 -15.56
C SER A 7 -1.71 -5.34 -16.50
N GLN A 8 -0.49 -4.90 -16.24
CA GLN A 8 0.72 -5.41 -16.87
C GLN A 8 1.84 -5.51 -15.83
N VAL A 9 2.83 -6.36 -16.08
CA VAL A 9 4.08 -6.33 -15.31
C VAL A 9 4.71 -4.95 -15.50
N LEU A 10 5.08 -4.30 -14.40
CA LEU A 10 5.72 -2.99 -14.43
C LEU A 10 7.15 -3.16 -14.92
N GLU A 11 7.59 -2.33 -15.87
CA GLU A 11 8.98 -2.35 -16.32
C GLU A 11 9.91 -1.89 -15.20
N ALA A 12 11.09 -2.52 -15.07
CA ALA A 12 12.04 -2.20 -14.01
C ALA A 12 12.50 -0.72 -14.03
N SER A 13 12.53 -0.08 -15.21
CA SER A 13 12.87 1.34 -15.36
C SER A 13 11.79 2.31 -14.90
N GLN A 14 10.56 1.81 -14.67
CA GLN A 14 9.40 2.60 -14.26
C GLN A 14 9.01 2.33 -12.80
N GLN A 15 9.74 1.44 -12.12
CA GLN A 15 9.42 1.01 -10.78
C GLN A 15 9.72 2.12 -9.76
N SER A 16 8.67 2.63 -9.12
CA SER A 16 8.82 3.53 -7.98
C SER A 16 9.38 2.75 -6.79
N THR A 17 10.31 3.37 -6.07
CA THR A 17 10.86 2.86 -4.81
C THR A 17 9.96 3.25 -3.62
N LYS A 18 8.93 4.07 -3.82
CA LYS A 18 7.91 4.39 -2.81
C LYS A 18 6.89 3.28 -2.61
N VAL A 19 6.89 2.26 -3.47
CA VAL A 19 6.01 1.08 -3.39
C VAL A 19 6.86 -0.16 -3.17
N GLY A 20 6.47 -1.00 -2.22
CA GLY A 20 7.26 -2.16 -1.82
C GLY A 20 6.42 -3.33 -1.33
N ALA A 21 7.07 -4.48 -1.20
CA ALA A 21 6.49 -5.70 -0.69
C ALA A 21 6.72 -5.82 0.82
N ILE A 22 5.76 -6.40 1.53
CA ILE A 22 5.85 -6.72 2.95
C ILE A 22 6.18 -8.21 3.09
N PHE A 23 7.12 -8.49 4.00
CA PHE A 23 7.53 -9.84 4.35
C PHE A 23 7.37 -10.03 5.86
N SER A 24 7.03 -11.25 6.30
CA SER A 24 6.92 -11.59 7.73
C SER A 24 8.26 -11.68 8.47
N SER A 25 9.39 -11.62 7.76
CA SER A 25 10.73 -11.69 8.33
C SER A 25 11.75 -10.96 7.46
N SER A 26 12.94 -10.70 8.00
CA SER A 26 14.05 -10.12 7.24
C SER A 26 14.68 -11.06 6.20
N SER A 27 14.21 -12.30 6.08
CA SER A 27 14.66 -13.22 5.03
C SER A 27 13.89 -12.91 3.76
N ILE A 28 14.52 -12.20 2.82
CA ILE A 28 13.90 -11.84 1.54
C ILE A 28 14.22 -12.91 0.51
N THR A 29 13.22 -13.71 0.14
CA THR A 29 13.36 -14.76 -0.88
C THR A 29 12.20 -14.69 -1.87
N PRO A 30 12.40 -15.05 -3.15
CA PRO A 30 11.30 -15.21 -4.10
C PRO A 30 10.10 -15.99 -3.51
N GLY A 31 8.91 -15.44 -3.63
CA GLY A 31 7.63 -16.04 -3.21
C GLY A 31 7.31 -15.99 -1.72
N ASN A 32 8.03 -15.22 -0.88
CA ASN A 32 7.74 -15.11 0.55
C ASN A 32 7.25 -13.73 1.03
N HIS A 33 6.94 -12.82 0.10
CA HIS A 33 6.14 -11.64 0.41
C HIS A 33 4.65 -12.00 0.46
N HIS A 34 3.88 -11.23 1.23
CA HIS A 34 2.47 -11.51 1.48
C HIS A 34 1.55 -10.31 1.30
N CYS A 35 2.09 -9.10 1.22
CA CYS A 35 1.33 -7.87 1.05
C CYS A 35 2.15 -6.80 0.32
N THR A 36 1.47 -5.72 -0.05
CA THR A 36 2.03 -4.49 -0.62
C THR A 36 1.86 -3.33 0.37
N ALA A 37 2.79 -2.38 0.36
CA ALA A 37 2.64 -1.09 1.03
C ALA A 37 3.22 0.04 0.19
N SER A 38 2.82 1.27 0.54
CA SER A 38 3.37 2.50 -0.05
C SER A 38 3.86 3.45 1.03
N VAL A 39 4.94 4.18 0.74
CA VAL A 39 5.47 5.23 1.62
C VAL A 39 4.54 6.44 1.60
N VAL A 40 4.16 6.91 2.79
CA VAL A 40 3.32 8.09 2.98
C VAL A 40 4.18 9.23 3.48
N ASP A 41 4.03 10.40 2.86
CA ASP A 41 4.71 11.63 3.27
C ASP A 41 4.38 11.93 4.73
N SER A 42 5.42 12.08 5.55
CA SER A 42 5.33 12.16 7.00
C SER A 42 6.45 13.02 7.60
N PRO A 43 6.22 13.76 8.70
CA PRO A 43 7.25 14.63 9.28
C PRO A 43 8.55 13.92 9.68
N ALA A 44 8.47 12.67 10.13
CA ALA A 44 9.64 11.85 10.49
C ALA A 44 10.22 11.06 9.30
N GLY A 45 9.48 10.96 8.20
CA GLY A 45 9.91 10.30 6.97
C GLY A 45 9.95 8.77 7.07
N ASP A 46 9.09 8.18 7.88
CA ASP A 46 9.17 6.78 8.32
C ASP A 46 7.82 6.02 8.28
N LEU A 47 6.80 6.57 7.62
CA LEU A 47 5.49 5.94 7.53
C LEU A 47 5.27 5.19 6.22
N ILE A 48 4.67 4.01 6.34
CA ILE A 48 4.04 3.28 5.23
C ILE A 48 2.54 3.11 5.51
N VAL A 49 1.73 3.01 4.46
CA VAL A 49 0.32 2.61 4.55
C VAL A 49 0.10 1.29 3.81
N THR A 50 -0.78 0.47 4.38
CA THR A 50 -1.19 -0.83 3.83
C THR A 50 -2.59 -1.17 4.37
N ALA A 51 -3.14 -2.32 3.97
CA ALA A 51 -4.37 -2.84 4.57
C ALA A 51 -4.07 -3.30 6.00
N ALA A 52 -5.03 -3.18 6.92
CA ALA A 52 -4.79 -3.57 8.30
C ALA A 52 -4.45 -5.05 8.40
N HIS A 53 -5.22 -5.92 7.70
CA HIS A 53 -4.99 -7.37 7.69
C HIS A 53 -3.58 -7.80 7.24
N CYS A 54 -2.84 -6.94 6.54
CA CYS A 54 -1.45 -7.18 6.18
C CYS A 54 -0.48 -7.18 7.36
N LEU A 55 -0.82 -6.46 8.43
CA LEU A 55 -0.01 -6.30 9.65
C LEU A 55 -0.65 -6.98 10.86
N SER A 56 -1.95 -7.33 10.77
CA SER A 56 -2.74 -8.00 11.81
C SER A 56 -2.32 -9.45 12.06
N ALA A 57 -1.23 -9.62 12.79
CA ALA A 57 -0.89 -10.85 13.52
C ALA A 57 0.21 -10.59 14.57
N GLY A 58 0.50 -9.32 14.90
CA GLY A 58 1.66 -8.98 15.70
C GLY A 58 2.96 -9.45 15.03
N GLN A 59 3.12 -9.16 13.73
CA GLN A 59 4.26 -9.63 12.92
C GLN A 59 5.58 -9.02 13.43
N THR A 60 6.04 -9.56 14.54
CA THR A 60 7.34 -9.27 15.12
C THR A 60 8.38 -9.67 14.10
N GLY A 61 9.11 -8.69 13.58
CA GLY A 61 10.10 -8.91 12.54
C GLY A 61 9.58 -8.76 11.10
N ALA A 62 8.35 -8.30 10.90
CA ALA A 62 7.91 -7.89 9.57
C ALA A 62 8.79 -6.76 9.03
N VAL A 63 9.00 -6.78 7.71
CA VAL A 63 9.83 -5.82 7.01
C VAL A 63 9.13 -5.32 5.76
N PHE A 64 9.38 -4.07 5.42
CA PHE A 64 9.01 -3.44 4.17
C PHE A 64 10.24 -3.39 3.24
N VAL A 65 10.07 -3.80 1.99
CA VAL A 65 11.12 -3.80 0.98
C VAL A 65 10.71 -2.89 -0.19
N PRO A 66 11.09 -1.60 -0.14
CA PRO A 66 10.82 -0.65 -1.21
C PRO A 66 11.50 -1.10 -2.50
N GLY A 67 10.78 -1.03 -3.62
CA GLY A 67 11.33 -1.42 -4.93
C GLY A 67 11.72 -2.90 -5.04
N TYR A 68 11.10 -3.79 -4.25
CA TYR A 68 11.34 -5.23 -4.33
C TYR A 68 11.20 -5.74 -5.77
N ARG A 69 12.08 -6.64 -6.20
CA ARG A 69 11.96 -7.33 -7.49
C ARG A 69 12.82 -8.58 -7.53
N ASP A 70 12.26 -9.73 -7.88
CA ASP A 70 13.02 -10.97 -8.15
C ASP A 70 14.01 -11.35 -7.03
N GLY A 71 13.60 -11.16 -5.77
CA GLY A 71 14.48 -11.40 -4.60
C GLY A 71 15.45 -10.26 -4.27
N SER A 72 15.45 -9.18 -5.04
CA SER A 72 16.28 -7.99 -4.82
C SER A 72 15.58 -6.98 -3.89
N ALA A 73 16.39 -6.32 -3.05
CA ALA A 73 16.01 -5.25 -2.13
C ALA A 73 16.92 -4.04 -2.34
N PRO A 74 16.82 -3.32 -3.49
CA PRO A 74 17.79 -2.30 -3.90
C PRO A 74 17.89 -1.15 -2.89
N ASP A 75 16.76 -0.77 -2.28
CA ASP A 75 16.68 0.30 -1.31
C ASP A 75 16.67 -0.19 0.15
N GLY A 76 17.00 -1.46 0.37
CA GLY A 76 17.16 -2.07 1.69
C GLY A 76 15.94 -2.83 2.18
N VAL A 77 16.04 -3.29 3.43
CA VAL A 77 15.04 -4.12 4.11
C VAL A 77 14.73 -3.42 5.43
N TRP A 78 13.56 -2.81 5.50
CA TRP A 78 13.20 -1.86 6.55
C TRP A 78 12.30 -2.53 7.58
N ALA A 79 12.75 -2.61 8.83
CA ALA A 79 11.97 -3.22 9.89
C ALA A 79 10.74 -2.36 10.22
N ILE A 80 9.55 -2.97 10.23
CA ILE A 80 8.34 -2.34 10.75
C ILE A 80 8.41 -2.45 12.27
N SER A 81 8.61 -1.30 12.92
CA SER A 81 8.86 -1.21 14.36
C SER A 81 7.60 -1.02 15.18
N GLN A 82 6.58 -0.39 14.60
CA GLN A 82 5.28 -0.20 15.21
C GLN A 82 4.19 -0.32 14.14
N VAL A 83 3.01 -0.74 14.57
CA VAL A 83 1.82 -0.86 13.73
C VAL A 83 0.71 -0.05 14.39
N VAL A 84 0.04 0.80 13.61
CA VAL A 84 -1.05 1.65 14.06
C VAL A 84 -2.31 1.26 13.27
N GLU A 85 -3.24 0.62 13.96
CA GLU A 85 -4.51 0.07 13.46
C GLU A 85 -5.70 0.72 14.18
N ASN A 86 -6.84 0.82 13.50
CA ASN A 86 -8.07 1.27 14.15
C ASN A 86 -8.55 0.23 15.19
N SER A 87 -9.06 0.71 16.33
CA SER A 87 -9.69 -0.13 17.35
C SER A 87 -10.90 -0.94 16.83
N ALA A 88 -11.65 -0.40 15.87
CA ALA A 88 -12.77 -1.11 15.25
C ALA A 88 -12.29 -2.32 14.44
N TRP A 89 -11.18 -2.17 13.70
CA TRP A 89 -10.50 -3.29 13.05
C TRP A 89 -10.01 -4.35 14.06
N THR A 90 -9.24 -3.94 15.07
CA THR A 90 -8.64 -4.90 16.02
C THR A 90 -9.66 -5.57 16.97
N GLY A 91 -10.83 -4.95 17.16
CA GLY A 91 -11.92 -5.49 17.98
C GLY A 91 -12.78 -6.51 17.24
N ASP A 92 -13.39 -6.08 16.13
CA ASP A 92 -14.44 -6.83 15.43
C ASP A 92 -14.06 -7.22 13.99
N GLY A 93 -12.90 -6.80 13.50
CA GLY A 93 -12.50 -7.00 12.11
C GLY A 93 -13.36 -6.22 11.12
N ASP A 94 -13.76 -5.00 11.49
CA ASP A 94 -14.62 -4.16 10.66
C ASP A 94 -13.94 -3.84 9.32
N GLU A 95 -14.54 -4.31 8.23
CA GLU A 95 -14.01 -4.10 6.88
C GLU A 95 -14.02 -2.62 6.46
N ASP A 96 -14.80 -1.75 7.10
CA ASP A 96 -14.73 -0.31 6.87
C ASP A 96 -13.48 0.34 7.49
N ASP A 97 -12.68 -0.42 8.26
CA ASP A 97 -11.48 0.01 8.96
C ASP A 97 -10.21 -0.77 8.59
N ASP A 98 -10.22 -1.50 7.46
CA ASP A 98 -9.08 -2.29 6.96
C ASP A 98 -7.97 -1.42 6.33
N VAL A 99 -7.41 -0.53 7.13
CA VAL A 99 -6.23 0.29 6.83
C VAL A 99 -5.33 0.36 8.05
N ALA A 100 -4.02 0.30 7.83
CA ALA A 100 -3.03 0.50 8.88
C ALA A 100 -1.83 1.30 8.41
N PHE A 101 -1.19 1.96 9.36
CA PHE A 101 0.12 2.58 9.16
C PHE A 101 1.20 1.76 9.86
N GLY A 102 2.33 1.58 9.20
CA GLY A 102 3.54 1.02 9.78
C GLY A 102 4.57 2.11 10.01
N VAL A 103 5.15 2.17 11.22
CA VAL A 103 6.32 3.01 11.50
C VAL A 103 7.57 2.18 11.27
N VAL A 104 8.40 2.59 10.32
CA VAL A 104 9.62 1.85 9.99
C VAL A 104 10.85 2.37 10.72
N ALA A 105 11.70 1.46 11.18
CA ALA A 105 12.95 1.85 11.83
C ALA A 105 13.93 2.46 10.83
N ALA A 106 14.59 3.56 11.23
CA ALA A 106 15.67 4.15 10.44
C ALA A 106 16.78 3.13 10.14
N GLN A 107 17.23 3.08 8.89
CA GLN A 107 18.29 2.18 8.44
C GLN A 107 19.55 2.98 8.12
N SER A 108 20.67 2.61 8.74
CA SER A 108 21.97 3.27 8.53
C SER A 108 21.93 4.79 8.73
N GLY A 109 21.13 5.26 9.68
CA GLY A 109 20.97 6.68 10.01
C GLY A 109 20.14 7.50 9.00
N ARG A 110 19.45 6.85 8.06
CA ARG A 110 18.51 7.49 7.12
C ARG A 110 17.07 7.11 7.45
N SER A 111 16.16 8.06 7.28
CA SER A 111 14.72 7.78 7.25
C SER A 111 14.35 7.06 5.96
N LEU A 112 13.18 6.44 5.92
CA LEU A 112 12.68 5.74 4.74
C LEU A 112 12.51 6.69 3.56
N GLU A 113 11.82 7.80 3.77
CA GLU A 113 11.62 8.81 2.73
C GLU A 113 12.92 9.38 2.18
N SER A 114 13.96 9.55 3.02
CA SER A 114 15.28 9.96 2.54
C SER A 114 15.94 8.90 1.66
N ALA A 115 15.61 7.62 1.82
CA ALA A 115 16.15 6.54 1.00
C ALA A 115 15.39 6.40 -0.33
N VAL A 116 14.07 6.60 -0.33
CA VAL A 116 13.21 6.37 -1.50
C VAL A 116 12.83 7.65 -2.27
N GLY A 117 13.21 8.83 -1.79
CA GLY A 117 12.93 10.10 -2.47
C GLY A 117 11.56 10.72 -2.12
N GLY A 118 11.15 10.61 -0.86
CA GLY A 118 9.89 11.14 -0.31
C GLY A 118 8.76 10.13 -0.25
N GLY A 119 7.62 10.52 0.31
CA GLY A 119 6.38 9.74 0.29
C GLY A 119 5.35 10.26 -0.71
N TYR A 120 4.24 9.54 -0.86
CA TYR A 120 3.03 10.06 -1.50
C TYR A 120 2.18 10.82 -0.46
N THR A 121 1.43 11.83 -0.90
CA THR A 121 0.56 12.57 0.03
C THR A 121 -0.66 11.73 0.37
N LEU A 122 -1.12 11.74 1.62
CA LEU A 122 -2.40 11.10 1.99
C LEU A 122 -3.57 12.07 1.74
N SER A 123 -4.66 11.57 1.14
CA SER A 123 -5.90 12.33 0.94
C SER A 123 -7.06 11.65 1.67
N THR A 124 -7.53 12.30 2.73
CA THR A 124 -8.63 11.85 3.61
C THR A 124 -9.93 12.64 3.39
N SER A 125 -10.08 13.22 2.19
CA SER A 125 -11.22 14.07 1.82
C SER A 125 -12.52 13.31 1.53
N GLY A 126 -12.53 11.98 1.66
CA GLY A 126 -13.67 11.15 1.27
C GLY A 126 -13.85 11.04 -0.24
N THR A 127 -12.76 10.89 -1.00
CA THR A 127 -12.82 10.78 -2.47
C THR A 127 -13.60 9.53 -2.89
N THR A 128 -14.70 9.71 -3.62
CA THR A 128 -15.57 8.61 -4.07
C THR A 128 -15.42 8.25 -5.55
N THR A 129 -14.71 9.07 -6.32
CA THR A 129 -14.46 8.85 -7.75
C THR A 129 -13.11 9.45 -8.14
N ALA A 130 -12.24 8.66 -8.78
CA ALA A 130 -10.96 9.15 -9.31
C ALA A 130 -10.38 8.15 -10.32
N THR A 131 -9.64 8.63 -11.32
CA THR A 131 -8.70 7.77 -12.04
C THR A 131 -7.45 7.61 -11.18
N VAL A 132 -7.04 6.37 -10.93
CA VAL A 132 -5.91 6.04 -10.06
C VAL A 132 -4.90 5.13 -10.76
N GLN A 133 -3.63 5.27 -10.37
CA GLN A 133 -2.59 4.29 -10.66
C GLN A 133 -2.41 3.39 -9.44
N MET A 134 -2.37 2.09 -9.68
CA MET A 134 -2.13 1.08 -8.66
C MET A 134 -0.91 0.26 -9.07
N THR A 135 0.01 0.04 -8.14
CA THR A 135 1.18 -0.83 -8.32
C THR A 135 1.27 -1.77 -7.13
N GLY A 136 1.26 -3.07 -7.37
CA GLY A 136 1.20 -4.09 -6.32
C GLY A 136 2.01 -5.33 -6.63
N TYR A 137 2.21 -6.16 -5.62
CA TYR A 137 3.04 -7.37 -5.69
C TYR A 137 2.19 -8.64 -5.51
N PRO A 138 1.74 -9.30 -6.60
CA PRO A 138 1.07 -10.60 -6.51
C PRO A 138 2.04 -11.64 -5.93
N SER A 139 1.69 -12.36 -4.87
CA SER A 139 2.57 -13.31 -4.17
C SER A 139 2.95 -14.53 -4.99
N ALA A 140 2.25 -14.79 -6.09
CA ALA A 140 2.58 -15.84 -7.05
C ALA A 140 3.77 -15.46 -7.97
N THR A 141 4.18 -14.19 -7.98
CA THR A 141 5.26 -13.65 -8.80
C THR A 141 6.16 -12.74 -7.95
N ASP A 142 7.37 -12.46 -8.41
CA ASP A 142 8.30 -11.58 -7.70
C ASP A 142 8.50 -10.23 -8.40
N GLU A 143 7.64 -9.93 -9.36
CA GLU A 143 7.62 -8.68 -10.11
C GLU A 143 6.33 -7.92 -9.82
N PRO A 144 6.38 -6.59 -9.64
CA PRO A 144 5.18 -5.81 -9.46
C PRO A 144 4.36 -5.73 -10.75
N ILE A 145 3.04 -5.72 -10.60
CA ILE A 145 2.12 -5.34 -11.67
C ILE A 145 1.63 -3.91 -11.44
N THR A 146 1.20 -3.27 -12.52
CA THR A 146 0.61 -1.93 -12.46
C THR A 146 -0.66 -1.85 -13.30
N CYS A 147 -1.64 -1.07 -12.85
CA CYS A 147 -2.88 -0.78 -13.55
C CYS A 147 -3.32 0.66 -13.34
N THR A 148 -3.78 1.27 -14.42
CA THR A 148 -4.53 2.53 -14.34
C THR A 148 -6.02 2.19 -14.48
N GLY A 149 -6.85 2.62 -13.55
CA GLY A 149 -8.28 2.34 -13.55
C GLY A 149 -9.11 3.48 -12.96
N ASP A 150 -10.42 3.42 -13.19
CA ASP A 150 -11.35 4.41 -12.64
C ASP A 150 -12.00 3.84 -11.37
N ALA A 151 -11.62 4.39 -10.23
CA ALA A 151 -12.24 4.12 -8.95
C ALA A 151 -13.63 4.77 -8.87
N ALA A 152 -14.60 4.03 -8.33
CA ALA A 152 -15.96 4.49 -8.12
C ALA A 152 -16.49 4.06 -6.74
N ALA A 153 -17.53 4.72 -6.25
CA ALA A 153 -18.21 4.32 -5.03
C ALA A 153 -18.91 2.97 -5.21
N TYR A 154 -18.63 2.03 -4.31
CA TYR A 154 -19.39 0.79 -4.14
C TYR A 154 -20.51 0.97 -3.09
N SER A 155 -20.18 1.65 -2.00
CA SER A 155 -21.11 2.04 -0.93
C SER A 155 -20.76 3.46 -0.43
N SER A 156 -21.33 3.88 0.71
CA SER A 156 -20.91 5.13 1.37
C SER A 156 -19.53 5.06 2.01
N THR A 157 -19.02 3.85 2.27
CA THR A 157 -17.76 3.58 2.98
C THR A 157 -16.73 2.83 2.14
N GLN A 158 -17.14 2.32 0.97
CA GLN A 158 -16.29 1.46 0.12
C GLN A 158 -16.22 1.98 -1.31
N LEU A 159 -15.05 1.82 -1.91
CA LEU A 159 -14.75 2.04 -3.32
C LEU A 159 -14.58 0.70 -4.04
N VAL A 160 -14.76 0.72 -5.36
CA VAL A 160 -14.48 -0.40 -6.26
C VAL A 160 -13.70 0.08 -7.48
N ILE A 161 -12.81 -0.77 -7.99
CA ILE A 161 -12.08 -0.58 -9.23
C ILE A 161 -11.90 -1.93 -9.94
N ASP A 162 -12.03 -1.90 -11.27
CA ASP A 162 -11.75 -3.07 -12.10
C ASP A 162 -10.35 -2.95 -12.71
N CYS A 163 -9.42 -3.73 -12.17
CA CYS A 163 -8.04 -3.87 -12.62
C CYS A 163 -7.66 -5.35 -12.54
N THR A 164 -7.22 -5.93 -13.66
CA THR A 164 -6.99 -7.38 -13.74
C THR A 164 -5.82 -7.88 -12.89
N ALA A 165 -5.81 -9.16 -12.54
CA ALA A 165 -4.65 -9.85 -11.94
C ALA A 165 -4.12 -9.33 -10.58
N PHE A 166 -4.86 -8.51 -9.85
CA PHE A 166 -4.58 -8.17 -8.44
C PHE A 166 -5.00 -9.34 -7.53
N THR A 167 -4.14 -10.36 -7.47
CA THR A 167 -4.32 -11.58 -6.67
C THR A 167 -3.72 -11.44 -5.25
N GLY A 168 -3.77 -12.50 -4.44
CA GLY A 168 -3.13 -12.50 -3.11
C GLY A 168 -1.69 -11.97 -3.15
N GLY A 169 -1.28 -11.22 -2.12
CA GLY A 169 -0.06 -10.42 -2.10
C GLY A 169 -0.27 -8.93 -2.46
N THR A 170 -1.30 -8.60 -3.24
CA THR A 170 -1.54 -7.20 -3.62
C THR A 170 -2.33 -6.40 -2.59
N SER A 171 -2.84 -7.03 -1.52
CA SER A 171 -3.43 -6.32 -0.39
C SER A 171 -2.52 -5.19 0.11
N GLY A 172 -3.11 -4.04 0.40
CA GLY A 172 -2.40 -2.82 0.78
C GLY A 172 -1.84 -1.99 -0.38
N THR A 173 -2.02 -2.42 -1.64
CA THR A 173 -1.66 -1.59 -2.81
C THR A 173 -2.40 -0.27 -2.76
N ALA A 174 -1.66 0.84 -2.72
CA ALA A 174 -2.24 2.17 -2.69
C ALA A 174 -2.89 2.57 -4.02
N TRP A 175 -4.00 3.30 -3.92
CA TRP A 175 -4.73 3.89 -5.04
C TRP A 175 -4.24 5.33 -5.21
N ILE A 176 -3.34 5.57 -6.16
CA ILE A 176 -2.69 6.87 -6.34
C ILE A 176 -3.47 7.72 -7.35
N ALA A 177 -4.21 8.69 -6.84
CA ALA A 177 -4.87 9.71 -7.66
C ALA A 177 -3.86 10.77 -8.13
N GLY A 178 -4.02 11.22 -9.38
CA GLY A 178 -3.18 12.28 -9.95
C GLY A 178 -1.70 11.92 -10.05
N TYR A 179 -1.37 10.64 -10.28
CA TYR A 179 0.01 10.17 -10.38
C TYR A 179 0.76 10.85 -11.53
N ASP A 180 1.86 11.51 -11.20
CA ASP A 180 2.83 12.10 -12.12
C ASP A 180 4.10 11.23 -12.10
N SER A 181 4.37 10.55 -13.21
CA SER A 181 5.52 9.64 -13.34
C SER A 181 6.87 10.36 -13.40
N ASP A 182 6.91 11.63 -13.81
CA ASP A 182 8.16 12.39 -13.88
C ASP A 182 8.56 12.88 -12.47
N ALA A 183 7.57 13.21 -11.65
CA ALA A 183 7.77 13.61 -10.26
C ALA A 183 7.76 12.44 -9.26
N ASP A 184 7.31 11.26 -9.69
CA ASP A 184 6.94 10.12 -8.83
C ASP A 184 6.09 10.59 -7.63
N ALA A 185 5.01 11.33 -7.94
CA ALA A 185 4.20 12.00 -6.94
C ALA A 185 2.71 11.82 -7.24
N GLY A 186 1.88 11.92 -6.21
CA GLY A 186 0.44 11.74 -6.28
C GLY A 186 -0.16 11.63 -4.89
N SER A 187 -1.47 11.40 -4.85
CA SER A 187 -2.22 11.32 -3.60
C SER A 187 -2.83 9.94 -3.39
N ILE A 188 -2.54 9.32 -2.25
CA ILE A 188 -3.17 8.08 -1.81
C ILE A 188 -4.59 8.40 -1.37
N ILE A 189 -5.59 7.79 -2.01
CA ILE A 189 -7.00 7.94 -1.66
C ILE A 189 -7.62 6.66 -1.07
N GLY A 190 -6.85 5.57 -1.04
CA GLY A 190 -7.29 4.25 -0.65
C GLY A 190 -6.18 3.21 -0.77
N VAL A 191 -6.43 2.00 -0.29
CA VAL A 191 -5.56 0.82 -0.43
C VAL A 191 -6.42 -0.41 -0.76
N ILE A 192 -5.88 -1.38 -1.50
CA ILE A 192 -6.59 -2.67 -1.68
C ILE A 192 -6.82 -3.29 -0.30
N GLY A 193 -8.08 -3.38 0.10
CA GLY A 193 -8.51 -3.84 1.40
C GLY A 193 -10.01 -3.58 1.55
N GLY A 194 -10.50 -3.66 2.77
CA GLY A 194 -11.88 -3.35 3.09
C GLY A 194 -12.83 -4.47 2.67
N TYR A 195 -13.89 -4.15 1.93
CA TYR A 195 -14.91 -5.14 1.56
C TYR A 195 -14.27 -6.42 1.00
N GLN A 196 -14.57 -7.55 1.63
CA GLN A 196 -13.99 -8.86 1.29
C GLN A 196 -12.44 -8.88 1.29
N GLN A 197 -11.79 -8.17 2.21
CA GLN A 197 -10.33 -8.02 2.28
C GLN A 197 -9.70 -7.46 1.00
N GLY A 198 -10.45 -6.61 0.28
CA GLY A 198 -10.02 -6.06 -1.00
C GLY A 198 -10.53 -6.82 -2.22
N GLY A 199 -11.36 -7.86 -2.04
CA GLY A 199 -12.10 -8.55 -3.10
C GLY A 199 -11.81 -10.04 -3.20
N ASP A 200 -12.83 -10.81 -3.59
CA ASP A 200 -12.73 -12.28 -3.76
C ASP A 200 -12.21 -12.71 -5.15
N THR A 201 -12.00 -11.75 -6.08
CA THR A 201 -11.58 -12.04 -7.45
C THR A 201 -10.36 -11.23 -7.83
N ALA A 202 -9.55 -11.75 -8.75
CA ALA A 202 -8.33 -11.11 -9.19
C ALA A 202 -8.55 -9.80 -9.98
N ASP A 203 -9.76 -9.57 -10.50
CA ASP A 203 -10.00 -8.52 -11.51
C ASP A 203 -10.82 -7.33 -10.99
N THR A 204 -11.30 -7.42 -9.75
CA THR A 204 -12.05 -6.36 -9.07
C THR A 204 -11.50 -6.22 -7.66
N SER A 205 -11.09 -5.00 -7.31
CA SER A 205 -10.57 -4.68 -5.99
C SER A 205 -11.40 -3.63 -5.28
N TYR A 206 -11.36 -3.68 -3.94
CA TYR A 206 -12.04 -2.74 -3.06
C TYR A 206 -11.04 -1.96 -2.21
N SER A 207 -11.52 -0.83 -1.69
CA SER A 207 -10.83 0.00 -0.70
C SER A 207 -11.87 0.66 0.17
N ILE A 208 -11.57 0.89 1.44
CA ILE A 208 -12.35 1.83 2.24
C ILE A 208 -12.24 3.25 1.64
N VAL A 209 -13.23 4.10 1.89
CA VAL A 209 -13.17 5.54 1.58
C VAL A 209 -12.37 6.23 2.68
N PHE A 210 -11.19 6.77 2.35
CA PHE A 210 -10.38 7.49 3.32
C PHE A 210 -11.06 8.79 3.77
N GLY A 211 -11.43 8.83 5.06
CA GLY A 211 -12.16 9.92 5.70
C GLY A 211 -11.53 10.36 7.02
N SER A 212 -12.36 10.89 7.93
CA SER A 212 -11.90 11.40 9.24
C SER A 212 -11.20 10.34 10.09
N ASP A 213 -11.63 9.09 9.99
CA ASP A 213 -11.10 8.01 10.81
C ASP A 213 -9.70 7.61 10.33
N THR A 214 -9.48 7.55 9.02
CA THR A 214 -8.14 7.40 8.42
C THR A 214 -7.23 8.58 8.75
N GLN A 215 -7.77 9.81 8.77
CA GLN A 215 -7.01 11.00 9.16
C GLN A 215 -6.54 10.92 10.61
N ALA A 216 -7.43 10.55 11.53
CA ALA A 216 -7.08 10.36 12.93
C ALA A 216 -6.05 9.26 13.13
N LEU A 217 -6.16 8.17 12.37
CA LEU A 217 -5.19 7.06 12.40
C LEU A 217 -3.80 7.50 11.88
N TYR A 218 -3.75 8.30 10.81
CA TYR A 218 -2.51 8.89 10.32
C TYR A 218 -1.87 9.83 11.36
N GLU A 219 -2.66 10.69 12.00
CA GLU A 219 -2.18 11.59 13.05
C GLU A 219 -1.63 10.81 14.26
N GLN A 220 -2.25 9.69 14.63
CA GLN A 220 -1.73 8.79 15.64
C GLN A 220 -0.39 8.18 15.20
N ALA A 221 -0.26 7.75 13.95
CA ALA A 221 0.98 7.19 13.41
C ALA A 221 2.13 8.20 13.40
N VAL A 222 1.85 9.47 13.04
CA VAL A 222 2.83 10.57 13.09
C VAL A 222 3.33 10.86 14.50
N SER A 223 2.58 10.47 15.53
CA SER A 223 2.91 10.73 16.95
C SER A 223 3.70 9.63 17.66
N GLN A 224 4.06 8.54 16.96
CA GLN A 224 4.76 7.38 17.52
C GLN A 224 6.26 7.62 17.82
#